data_AF-A0A178UGF3-F1
#
_entry.id   AF-A0A178UGF3-F1
#
_cell.length_a   1.000
_cell.length_b   1.000
_cell.length_c   1.000
_cell.angle_alpha   90.00
_cell.angle_beta   90.00
_cell.angle_gamma   90.00
#
_symmetry.space_group_name_H-M   'P 1'
#
loop_
_entity.id
_entity.type
_entity.pdbx_description
1 polymer ?
#
loop_
_entity_poly.entity_id
_entity_poly.type
_entity_poly.pdbx_seq_one_letter_code
_entity_poly.pdbx_strand_id
1 'polypeptide(L)'
;MEIYNDANMYGVKSSNSLAVSNSSLAIEWLEATFPDLTEQGTRGENILVVKAQPYALLDASLALQGPLYKASSGDGDEDFAVREAECKGRAVSLLYNLVSKDSILVTAWSAGQLQVDALVDEIQPVWISGNSSRLRMNSHNKIQGVAMICESNISELPVATSNLPLDHTVWLGHPPPLLRLAMVDLALPKMREGGSLVTLFADSLLPERIYSLHDGGIDSTVLHSLPFTSQASGKDEALKTPSVHTVLSTCQEESAVSPLLGFVPLSDSFGYSWIVAVLSSGECIVAEMKTWDLLLPIHVSTDKTVSSSAIEKKEQENSCIISKELLAGPKIRIAPHALPNQRSTPANSVEGRSILLDYVKLFHENYIEYAHKVHFELQHHAPNLKRIIDDQHQRLAEANEKISKVEKNQSFLEKRIDKAIERHDSLEQCLQRLRSLPGTHKKPLTRAELDFKSELDQYAGVEVDALQSSIETLRARVKKSTQKSHKGTVVAASQKKQYSKKNLIQDTQMSQLQSTLAKLSLMNSDNSKKVKIVESALKSQESSFM
;
A
#
# COMPACT_ATOMS: atom_id res chain seq x y z
N MET A 1 5.85 -0.87 12.42
CA MET A 1 6.54 -2.10 12.84
C MET A 1 7.54 -2.56 11.78
N GLU A 2 7.17 -2.67 10.51
CA GLU A 2 8.07 -3.10 9.42
C GLU A 2 9.33 -2.23 9.32
N ILE A 3 9.19 -0.91 9.14
CA ILE A 3 10.32 0.04 9.11
C ILE A 3 11.25 -0.10 10.34
N TYR A 4 10.70 -0.33 11.54
CA TYR A 4 11.48 -0.52 12.78
C TYR A 4 12.28 -1.83 12.76
N ASN A 5 11.66 -2.92 12.28
CA ASN A 5 12.33 -4.21 12.15
C ASN A 5 13.42 -4.15 11.07
N ASP A 6 13.15 -3.49 9.94
CA ASP A 6 14.09 -3.39 8.83
C ASP A 6 15.30 -2.50 9.18
N ALA A 7 15.08 -1.41 9.92
CA ALA A 7 16.17 -0.60 10.46
C ALA A 7 17.08 -1.44 11.36
N ASN A 8 16.51 -2.26 12.25
CA ASN A 8 17.27 -3.11 13.18
C ASN A 8 17.95 -4.33 12.51
N MET A 9 17.28 -4.95 11.54
CA MET A 9 17.76 -6.16 10.87
C MET A 9 18.79 -5.86 9.79
N TYR A 10 18.53 -4.84 8.96
CA TYR A 10 19.30 -4.55 7.75
C TYR A 10 20.05 -3.21 7.84
N GLY A 11 19.42 -2.17 8.38
CA GLY A 11 20.01 -0.83 8.46
C GLY A 11 21.26 -0.76 9.36
N VAL A 12 21.11 -1.08 10.64
CA VAL A 12 22.20 -0.99 11.64
C VAL A 12 23.35 -1.98 11.36
N LYS A 13 23.04 -3.08 10.66
CA LYS A 13 24.03 -4.10 10.27
C LYS A 13 24.65 -3.83 8.89
N SER A 14 24.29 -2.72 8.24
CA SER A 14 24.82 -2.35 6.94
C SER A 14 26.33 -2.05 7.01
N SER A 15 27.04 -2.35 5.92
CA SER A 15 28.45 -1.99 5.77
C SER A 15 28.66 -0.51 5.42
N ASN A 16 27.58 0.20 5.05
CA ASN A 16 27.62 1.61 4.71
C ASN A 16 27.32 2.47 5.95
N SER A 17 28.25 3.34 6.33
CA SER A 17 28.10 4.22 7.50
C SER A 17 26.91 5.18 7.41
N LEU A 18 26.52 5.59 6.20
CA LEU A 18 25.37 6.47 5.98
C LEU A 18 24.06 5.70 6.20
N ALA A 19 23.96 4.46 5.71
CA ALA A 19 22.83 3.58 6.02
C ALA A 19 22.70 3.32 7.52
N VAL A 20 23.82 3.04 8.20
CA VAL A 20 23.84 2.85 9.66
C VAL A 20 23.41 4.13 10.38
N SER A 21 23.88 5.30 9.97
CA SER A 21 23.48 6.58 10.55
C SER A 21 21.98 6.85 10.38
N ASN A 22 21.44 6.71 9.16
CA ASN A 22 20.02 6.95 8.88
C ASN A 22 19.13 5.96 9.64
N SER A 23 19.45 4.67 9.57
CA SER A 23 18.69 3.65 10.32
C SER A 23 18.77 3.83 11.83
N SER A 24 19.90 4.27 12.38
CA SER A 24 20.01 4.57 13.82
C SER A 24 19.13 5.76 14.21
N LEU A 25 19.13 6.83 13.42
CA LEU A 25 18.25 7.99 13.65
C LEU A 25 16.77 7.63 13.47
N ALA A 26 16.46 6.71 12.55
CA ALA A 26 15.11 6.17 12.38
C ALA A 26 14.64 5.42 13.62
N ILE A 27 15.49 4.56 14.17
CA ILE A 27 15.21 3.81 15.38
C ILE A 27 15.02 4.76 16.55
N GLU A 28 15.94 5.72 16.76
CA GLU A 28 15.83 6.72 17.82
C GLU A 28 14.51 7.50 17.72
N TRP A 29 14.17 7.95 16.51
CA TRP A 29 12.91 8.66 16.27
C TRP A 29 11.69 7.78 16.51
N LEU A 30 11.70 6.52 16.06
CA LEU A 30 10.59 5.58 16.23
C LEU A 30 10.40 5.19 17.69
N GLU A 31 11.46 4.88 18.43
CA GLU A 31 11.40 4.52 19.85
C GLU A 31 10.92 5.70 20.71
N ALA A 32 11.37 6.92 20.39
CA ALA A 32 10.94 8.12 21.13
C ALA A 32 9.50 8.54 20.77
N THR A 33 9.10 8.39 19.51
CA THR A 33 7.73 8.67 19.06
C THR A 33 6.76 7.60 19.57
N PHE A 34 7.20 6.35 19.70
CA PHE A 34 6.38 5.22 20.09
C PHE A 34 7.06 4.40 21.20
N PRO A 35 7.00 4.84 22.47
CA PRO A 35 7.71 4.19 23.58
C PRO A 35 7.35 2.72 23.75
N ASP A 36 6.09 2.36 23.46
CA ASP A 36 5.57 1.00 23.55
C ASP A 36 6.31 -0.01 22.64
N LEU A 37 7.04 0.46 21.61
CA LEU A 37 7.88 -0.39 20.75
C LEU A 37 9.03 -1.08 21.51
N THR A 38 9.59 -0.40 22.53
CA THR A 38 10.77 -0.88 23.27
C THR A 38 10.40 -1.82 24.42
N GLU A 39 9.23 -1.61 25.05
CA GLU A 39 8.76 -2.43 26.18
C GLU A 39 8.33 -3.85 25.76
N GLN A 40 8.03 -4.02 24.47
CA GLN A 40 7.41 -5.21 23.89
C GLN A 40 8.37 -6.38 23.64
N GLY A 41 9.69 -6.15 23.60
CA GLY A 41 10.69 -7.23 23.62
C GLY A 41 10.54 -8.14 24.87
N THR A 42 9.81 -7.67 25.88
CA THR A 42 9.58 -8.32 27.17
C THR A 42 8.18 -8.92 27.36
N ARG A 43 7.18 -8.53 26.55
CA ARG A 43 5.78 -9.00 26.63
C ARG A 43 5.27 -9.36 25.23
N GLY A 44 5.24 -10.65 24.90
CA GLY A 44 4.84 -11.17 23.59
C GLY A 44 3.34 -11.03 23.26
N GLU A 45 2.74 -9.87 23.45
CA GLU A 45 1.38 -9.54 23.02
C GLU A 45 1.42 -8.77 21.69
N ASN A 46 0.62 -9.20 20.71
CA ASN A 46 0.43 -8.49 19.44
C ASN A 46 -0.28 -7.16 19.70
N ILE A 47 0.44 -6.03 19.63
CA ILE A 47 -0.18 -4.71 19.70
C ILE A 47 -0.99 -4.46 18.42
N LEU A 48 -2.28 -4.16 18.59
CA LEU A 48 -3.15 -3.68 17.51
C LEU A 48 -3.10 -2.15 17.36
N VAL A 49 -2.63 -1.40 18.38
CA VAL A 49 -2.57 0.07 18.38
C VAL A 49 -1.39 0.59 19.21
N VAL A 50 -0.49 1.36 18.60
CA VAL A 50 0.66 2.00 19.27
C VAL A 50 0.38 3.49 19.45
N LYS A 51 0.63 4.07 20.64
CA LYS A 51 0.37 5.49 20.87
C LYS A 51 1.57 6.35 20.48
N ALA A 52 1.37 7.26 19.52
CA ALA A 52 2.38 8.25 19.15
C ALA A 52 2.50 9.37 20.20
N GLN A 53 3.74 9.79 20.47
CA GLN A 53 4.10 10.97 21.23
C GLN A 53 4.85 11.95 20.32
N PRO A 54 4.59 13.26 20.41
CA PRO A 54 5.32 14.24 19.61
C PRO A 54 6.80 14.24 19.97
N TYR A 55 7.65 13.86 19.02
CA TYR A 55 9.10 13.87 19.17
C TYR A 55 9.77 14.41 17.91
N ALA A 56 10.84 15.15 18.10
CA ALA A 56 11.64 15.73 17.02
C ALA A 56 13.11 15.71 17.40
N LEU A 57 13.95 15.27 16.47
CA LEU A 57 15.40 15.30 16.63
C LEU A 57 15.89 16.75 16.53
N LEU A 58 16.64 17.21 17.52
CA LEU A 58 17.10 18.60 17.57
C LEU A 58 18.26 18.86 16.62
N ASP A 59 19.13 17.87 16.42
CA ASP A 59 20.38 17.98 15.64
C ASP A 59 20.30 17.28 14.27
N ALA A 60 19.09 16.91 13.84
CA ALA A 60 18.83 16.31 12.54
C ALA A 60 17.49 16.80 11.96
N SER A 61 17.44 16.89 10.63
CA SER A 61 16.22 17.21 9.87
C SER A 61 15.96 16.12 8.83
N LEU A 62 14.71 15.99 8.36
CA LEU A 62 14.38 15.01 7.32
C LEU A 62 14.91 15.47 5.96
N ALA A 63 15.41 14.55 5.15
CA ALA A 63 15.86 14.82 3.79
C ALA A 63 14.70 14.73 2.80
N LEU A 64 14.58 15.71 1.89
CA LEU A 64 13.69 15.60 0.74
C LEU A 64 14.28 14.62 -0.28
N GLN A 65 13.63 13.47 -0.46
CA GLN A 65 14.06 12.44 -1.41
C GLN A 65 13.44 12.64 -2.79
N GLY A 66 14.27 12.69 -3.82
CA GLY A 66 13.85 12.81 -5.21
C GLY A 66 14.88 13.53 -6.10
N PRO A 67 14.65 13.60 -7.43
CA PRO A 67 13.49 13.07 -8.14
C PRO A 67 13.48 11.53 -8.22
N LEU A 68 12.29 10.92 -8.21
CA LEU A 68 12.12 9.48 -8.45
C LEU A 68 12.50 9.16 -9.90
N TYR A 69 13.26 8.10 -10.14
CA TYR A 69 13.68 7.68 -11.47
C TYR A 69 12.92 6.45 -11.93
N LYS A 70 12.81 6.26 -13.25
CA LYS A 70 12.13 5.11 -13.85
C LYS A 70 13.11 3.97 -14.04
N ALA A 71 12.68 2.75 -13.79
CA ALA A 71 13.45 1.57 -14.15
C ALA A 71 13.51 1.49 -15.69
N SER A 72 14.67 1.81 -16.29
CA SER A 72 14.91 1.57 -17.72
C SER A 72 15.02 0.07 -17.96
N SER A 73 14.15 -0.50 -18.79
CA SER A 73 14.34 -1.87 -19.28
C SER A 73 15.66 -1.91 -20.06
N GLY A 74 16.67 -2.57 -19.50
CA GLY A 74 17.96 -2.71 -20.15
C GLY A 74 17.84 -3.57 -21.41
N ASP A 75 18.01 -2.95 -22.56
CA ASP A 75 18.74 -3.56 -23.67
C ASP A 75 19.54 -2.45 -24.37
N GLY A 76 20.80 -2.74 -24.65
CA GLY A 76 21.72 -1.77 -25.23
C GLY A 76 21.40 -1.51 -26.69
N ASP A 77 20.95 -0.31 -27.00
CA ASP A 77 21.31 0.41 -28.23
C ASP A 77 20.84 1.87 -28.09
N GLU A 78 21.78 2.81 -28.13
CA GLU A 78 21.50 4.25 -28.17
C GLU A 78 20.87 4.73 -29.51
N ASP A 79 20.29 3.84 -30.33
CA ASP A 79 19.75 4.22 -31.65
C ASP A 79 18.37 3.60 -32.01
N PHE A 80 17.63 3.02 -31.07
CA PHE A 80 16.22 2.67 -31.29
C PHE A 80 15.27 3.60 -30.53
N ALA A 81 14.96 4.72 -31.19
CA ALA A 81 13.89 5.64 -30.85
C ALA A 81 12.49 4.99 -30.95
N VAL A 82 12.16 4.04 -30.07
CA VAL A 82 10.80 3.99 -29.54
C VAL A 82 10.83 4.96 -28.37
N ARG A 83 10.56 6.24 -28.65
CA ARG A 83 10.27 7.22 -27.61
C ARG A 83 9.26 6.56 -26.67
N GLU A 84 9.65 6.19 -25.45
CA GLU A 84 8.69 5.93 -24.40
C GLU A 84 7.70 7.08 -24.47
N ALA A 85 6.41 6.80 -24.62
CA ALA A 85 5.43 7.85 -24.85
C ALA A 85 5.49 8.85 -23.68
N GLU A 86 6.18 9.98 -23.89
CA GLU A 86 6.33 10.98 -22.85
C GLU A 86 4.96 11.60 -22.61
N CYS A 87 4.51 11.58 -21.34
CA CYS A 87 3.30 12.28 -20.96
C CYS A 87 3.45 13.75 -21.33
N LYS A 88 2.42 14.29 -21.97
CA LYS A 88 2.46 15.66 -22.47
C LYS A 88 1.97 16.65 -21.41
N GLY A 89 2.61 17.81 -21.35
CA GLY A 89 2.22 18.91 -20.48
C GLY A 89 2.86 18.84 -19.09
N ARG A 90 2.23 19.49 -18.10
CA ARG A 90 2.71 19.56 -16.71
C ARG A 90 1.97 18.57 -15.83
N ALA A 91 2.62 18.03 -14.80
CA ALA A 91 1.93 17.30 -13.75
C ALA A 91 0.97 18.24 -13.00
N VAL A 92 -0.29 17.82 -12.84
CA VAL A 92 -1.36 18.61 -12.22
C VAL A 92 -1.92 17.99 -10.93
N SER A 93 -1.78 16.67 -10.76
CA SER A 93 -2.18 15.96 -9.55
C SER A 93 -1.34 14.72 -9.36
N LEU A 94 -1.13 14.34 -8.10
CA LEU A 94 -0.42 13.14 -7.68
C LEU A 94 -1.26 12.40 -6.66
N LEU A 95 -1.51 11.11 -6.89
CA LEU A 95 -2.19 10.23 -5.94
C LEU A 95 -1.28 9.07 -5.60
N TYR A 96 -1.04 8.87 -4.31
CA TYR A 96 -0.43 7.67 -3.77
C TYR A 96 -1.52 6.76 -3.21
N ASN A 97 -1.50 5.49 -3.58
CA ASN A 97 -2.42 4.49 -3.03
C ASN A 97 -1.68 3.19 -2.70
N LEU A 98 -2.08 2.56 -1.60
CA LEU A 98 -1.56 1.26 -1.19
C LEU A 98 -2.60 0.19 -1.50
N VAL A 99 -2.27 -0.71 -2.42
CA VAL A 99 -3.15 -1.81 -2.82
C VAL A 99 -2.52 -3.12 -2.41
N SER A 100 -2.99 -3.67 -1.28
CA SER A 100 -2.38 -4.83 -0.63
C SER A 100 -0.87 -4.59 -0.35
N LYS A 101 0.03 -5.17 -1.15
CA LYS A 101 1.49 -4.96 -1.06
C LYS A 101 2.04 -3.98 -2.08
N ASP A 102 1.25 -3.62 -3.10
CA ASP A 102 1.68 -2.73 -4.16
C ASP A 102 1.51 -1.27 -3.72
N SER A 103 2.58 -0.49 -3.82
CA SER A 103 2.55 0.95 -3.63
C SER A 103 2.45 1.64 -4.99
N ILE A 104 1.29 2.24 -5.27
CA ILE A 104 0.96 2.79 -6.59
C ILE A 104 1.04 4.32 -6.53
N LEU A 105 1.69 4.89 -7.54
CA LEU A 105 1.78 6.32 -7.77
C LEU A 105 1.10 6.67 -9.09
N VAL A 106 0.07 7.52 -9.02
CA VAL A 106 -0.66 7.98 -10.20
C VAL A 106 -0.41 9.47 -10.38
N THR A 107 0.21 9.83 -11.50
CA THR A 107 0.45 11.23 -11.87
C THR A 107 -0.52 11.62 -12.99
N ALA A 108 -1.35 12.62 -12.73
CA ALA A 108 -2.19 13.22 -13.76
C ALA A 108 -1.46 14.37 -14.45
N TRP A 109 -1.58 14.43 -15.77
CA TRP A 109 -0.92 15.41 -16.62
C TRP A 109 -1.93 16.35 -17.27
N SER A 110 -1.52 17.59 -17.50
CA SER A 110 -2.39 18.64 -18.06
C SER A 110 -2.88 18.36 -19.48
N ALA A 111 -2.31 17.38 -20.18
CA ALA A 111 -2.81 16.90 -21.47
C ALA A 111 -3.97 15.89 -21.36
N GLY A 112 -4.45 15.59 -20.14
CA GLY A 112 -5.50 14.59 -19.91
C GLY A 112 -4.99 13.16 -19.89
N GLN A 113 -3.71 12.95 -19.54
CA GLN A 113 -3.10 11.63 -19.44
C GLN A 113 -2.83 11.30 -17.97
N LEU A 114 -3.01 10.04 -17.59
CA LEU A 114 -2.59 9.49 -16.30
C LEU A 114 -1.41 8.56 -16.54
N GLN A 115 -0.34 8.76 -15.77
CA GLN A 115 0.77 7.84 -15.67
C GLN A 115 0.61 7.05 -14.37
N VAL A 116 0.49 5.74 -14.49
CA VAL A 116 0.38 4.81 -13.35
C VAL A 116 1.72 4.08 -13.21
N ASP A 117 2.41 4.33 -12.11
CA ASP A 117 3.68 3.69 -11.76
C ASP A 117 3.53 2.93 -10.44
N ALA A 118 4.30 1.86 -10.25
CA ALA A 118 4.49 1.19 -8.97
C ALA A 118 5.88 1.49 -8.42
N LEU A 119 5.99 1.65 -7.10
CA LEU A 119 7.28 1.68 -6.42
C LEU A 119 7.81 0.25 -6.33
N VAL A 120 9.05 0.05 -6.80
CA VAL A 120 9.69 -1.28 -6.79
C VAL A 120 10.16 -1.68 -5.40
N ASP A 121 10.38 -0.71 -4.53
CA ASP A 121 10.87 -0.91 -3.16
C ASP A 121 10.30 0.19 -2.24
N GLU A 122 10.40 -0.01 -0.93
CA GLU A 122 9.87 0.90 0.09
C GLU A 122 10.72 2.17 0.23
N ILE A 123 10.04 3.31 0.46
CA ILE A 123 10.72 4.58 0.74
C ILE A 123 11.10 4.61 2.23
N GLN A 124 12.40 4.51 2.52
CA GLN A 124 12.93 4.59 3.87
C GLN A 124 13.14 6.05 4.30
N PRO A 125 12.89 6.42 5.57
CA PRO A 125 13.17 7.76 6.04
C PRO A 125 14.69 8.03 6.10
N VAL A 126 15.08 9.27 5.78
CA VAL A 126 16.49 9.69 5.72
C VAL A 126 16.65 11.06 6.34
N TRP A 127 17.78 11.27 7.01
CA TRP A 127 18.05 12.48 7.79
C TRP A 127 19.31 13.18 7.29
N ILE A 128 19.31 14.51 7.45
CA ILE A 128 20.48 15.36 7.29
C ILE A 128 21.00 15.68 8.68
N SER A 129 22.04 14.95 9.08
CA SER A 129 22.72 15.15 10.36
C SER A 129 23.40 16.52 10.42
N GLY A 130 23.27 17.23 11.54
CA GLY A 130 23.86 18.56 11.75
C GLY A 130 22.96 19.72 11.32
N ASN A 131 21.84 19.45 10.62
CA ASN A 131 20.82 20.46 10.37
C ASN A 131 19.79 20.42 11.49
N SER A 132 19.77 21.48 12.31
CA SER A 132 18.89 21.56 13.47
C SER A 132 17.44 21.81 13.08
N SER A 133 16.51 21.13 13.76
CA SER A 133 15.07 21.39 13.64
C SER A 133 14.71 22.85 13.93
N ARG A 134 13.67 23.38 13.30
CA ARG A 134 13.26 24.78 13.49
C ARG A 134 12.61 24.94 14.87
N LEU A 135 13.28 25.67 15.75
CA LEU A 135 12.80 25.96 17.10
C LEU A 135 12.13 27.32 17.16
N ARG A 136 10.92 27.35 17.71
CA ARG A 136 10.27 28.58 18.15
C ARG A 136 10.48 28.71 19.65
N MET A 137 11.21 29.74 20.08
CA MET A 137 11.44 30.04 21.50
C MET A 137 10.66 31.29 21.93
N ASN A 138 10.30 31.36 23.21
CA ASN A 138 9.80 32.59 23.81
C ASN A 138 10.94 33.50 24.29
N SER A 139 10.60 34.69 24.78
CA SER A 139 11.55 35.67 25.33
C SER A 139 12.32 35.19 26.58
N HIS A 140 11.95 34.04 27.15
CA HIS A 140 12.60 33.42 28.31
C HIS A 140 13.39 32.16 27.92
N ASN A 141 13.75 32.00 26.64
CA ASN A 141 14.46 30.84 26.09
C ASN A 141 13.75 29.48 26.32
N LYS A 142 12.43 29.47 26.49
CA LYS A 142 11.64 28.22 26.51
C LYS A 142 11.15 27.89 25.12
N ILE A 143 11.32 26.64 24.71
CA ILE A 143 10.81 26.11 23.43
C ILE A 143 9.27 26.11 23.48
N GLN A 144 8.64 26.84 22.56
CA GLN A 144 7.19 26.88 22.34
C GLN A 144 6.74 25.91 21.25
N GLY A 145 7.62 25.56 20.32
CA GLY A 145 7.33 24.64 19.24
C GLY A 145 8.59 24.20 18.51
N VAL A 146 8.53 23.00 17.94
CA VAL A 146 9.59 22.40 17.12
C VAL A 146 8.96 21.97 15.81
N ALA A 147 9.61 22.29 14.69
CA ALA A 147 9.19 21.83 13.38
C ALA A 147 10.36 21.12 12.68
N MET A 148 10.15 19.85 12.34
CA MET A 148 10.99 19.12 11.41
C MET A 148 10.55 19.48 9.99
N ILE A 149 11.38 20.20 9.26
CA ILE A 149 11.12 20.58 7.86
C ILE A 149 12.00 19.71 6.98
N CYS A 150 11.44 19.15 5.91
CA CYS A 150 12.22 18.43 4.92
C CYS A 150 13.08 19.43 4.15
N GLU A 151 14.41 19.28 4.23
CA GLU A 151 15.35 20.14 3.51
C GLU A 151 15.94 19.38 2.32
N SER A 152 16.24 20.09 1.22
CA SER A 152 16.93 19.51 0.08
C SER A 152 18.43 19.43 0.37
N ASN A 153 19.02 18.25 0.19
CA ASN A 153 20.47 18.09 0.27
C ASN A 153 21.10 18.57 -1.05
N ILE A 154 21.38 19.87 -1.16
CA ILE A 154 21.95 20.49 -2.36
C ILE A 154 23.36 19.94 -2.67
N SER A 155 24.05 19.39 -1.66
CA SER A 155 25.42 18.88 -1.75
C SER A 155 25.56 17.52 -2.44
N GLU A 156 24.49 16.72 -2.50
CA GLU A 156 24.53 15.35 -3.02
C GLU A 156 23.23 15.05 -3.76
N LEU A 157 23.05 15.63 -4.96
CA LEU A 157 22.15 15.03 -5.92
C LEU A 157 22.75 13.67 -6.29
N PRO A 158 22.14 12.53 -5.91
CA PRO A 158 22.65 11.25 -6.37
C PRO A 158 22.52 11.24 -7.89
N VAL A 159 23.66 11.21 -8.58
CA VAL A 159 23.69 10.87 -10.00
C VAL A 159 23.14 9.46 -10.07
N ALA A 160 21.86 9.34 -10.45
CA ALA A 160 21.18 8.07 -10.61
C ALA A 160 21.83 7.30 -11.76
N THR A 161 22.96 6.64 -11.48
CA THR A 161 23.53 5.65 -12.38
C THR A 161 22.65 4.41 -12.27
N SER A 162 21.89 4.09 -13.32
CA SER A 162 20.99 2.94 -13.43
C SER A 162 21.68 1.57 -13.33
N ASN A 163 22.92 1.52 -12.84
CA ASN A 163 23.82 0.38 -12.86
C ASN A 163 24.20 -0.13 -11.46
N LEU A 164 23.61 0.40 -10.38
CA LEU A 164 23.80 -0.14 -9.03
C LEU A 164 22.78 -1.27 -8.77
N PRO A 165 23.20 -2.45 -8.29
CA PRO A 165 22.27 -3.49 -7.87
C PRO A 165 21.41 -3.00 -6.68
N LEU A 166 20.08 -3.21 -6.76
CA LEU A 166 19.09 -2.73 -5.77
C LEU A 166 19.41 -3.18 -4.33
N ASP A 167 20.04 -4.34 -4.17
CA ASP A 167 20.30 -4.95 -2.86
C ASP A 167 21.25 -4.15 -1.94
N HIS A 168 21.88 -3.06 -2.42
CA HIS A 168 22.88 -2.30 -1.64
C HIS A 168 22.50 -0.83 -1.41
N THR A 169 21.28 -0.40 -1.79
CA THR A 169 20.86 1.01 -1.69
C THR A 169 19.90 1.32 -0.53
N VAL A 170 19.45 0.31 0.20
CA VAL A 170 18.52 0.46 1.34
C VAL A 170 19.14 1.38 2.41
N TRP A 171 18.35 2.35 2.90
CA TRP A 171 18.76 3.37 3.89
C TRP A 171 19.79 4.41 3.41
N LEU A 172 20.15 4.44 2.12
CA LEU A 172 21.11 5.42 1.57
C LEU A 172 20.48 6.74 1.11
N GLY A 173 19.15 6.84 1.11
CA GLY A 173 18.45 8.02 0.59
C GLY A 173 18.39 8.11 -0.93
N HIS A 174 18.73 7.02 -1.61
CA HIS A 174 18.38 6.86 -3.01
C HIS A 174 16.89 6.50 -3.10
N PRO A 175 16.08 7.27 -3.86
CA PRO A 175 14.68 6.92 -4.04
C PRO A 175 14.55 5.58 -4.77
N PRO A 176 13.56 4.75 -4.43
CA PRO A 176 13.31 3.50 -5.15
C PRO A 176 12.91 3.78 -6.62
N PRO A 177 13.25 2.88 -7.56
CA PRO A 177 12.83 3.02 -8.94
C PRO A 177 11.31 2.90 -9.09
N LEU A 178 10.79 3.64 -10.06
CA LEU A 178 9.41 3.54 -10.52
C LEU A 178 9.33 2.53 -11.67
N LEU A 179 8.48 1.52 -11.51
CA LEU A 179 8.07 0.62 -12.57
C LEU A 179 6.79 1.17 -13.20
N ARG A 180 6.86 1.57 -14.47
CA ARG A 180 5.68 2.05 -15.19
C ARG A 180 4.72 0.88 -15.46
N LEU A 181 3.50 0.98 -14.92
CA LEU A 181 2.46 -0.02 -15.13
C LEU A 181 1.62 0.29 -16.36
N ALA A 182 1.20 1.55 -16.52
CA ALA A 182 0.32 1.95 -17.60
C ALA A 182 0.36 3.45 -17.88
N MET A 183 0.00 3.80 -19.11
CA MET A 183 -0.32 5.16 -19.54
C MET A 183 -1.77 5.16 -20.00
N VAL A 184 -2.58 6.03 -19.41
CA VAL A 184 -4.03 6.08 -19.64
C VAL A 184 -4.37 7.45 -20.21
N ASP A 185 -5.05 7.50 -21.35
CA ASP A 185 -5.55 8.74 -21.95
C ASP A 185 -7.03 8.89 -21.58
N LEU A 186 -7.39 9.98 -20.92
CA LEU A 186 -8.78 10.33 -20.57
C LEU A 186 -9.54 10.92 -21.78
N ALA A 187 -8.91 11.00 -22.96
CA ALA A 187 -9.50 11.51 -24.19
C ALA A 187 -10.04 12.95 -24.06
N LEU A 188 -9.41 13.78 -23.21
CA LEU A 188 -9.84 15.16 -23.00
C LEU A 188 -9.53 16.05 -24.22
N PRO A 189 -10.33 17.11 -24.47
CA PRO A 189 -10.10 18.02 -25.58
C PRO A 189 -8.73 18.72 -25.49
N LYS A 190 -7.90 18.59 -26.53
CA LYS A 190 -6.51 19.08 -26.56
C LYS A 190 -6.36 20.61 -26.72
N MET A 191 -7.46 21.37 -26.70
CA MET A 191 -7.52 22.75 -27.23
C MET A 191 -7.57 23.88 -26.18
N ARG A 192 -7.26 23.64 -24.90
CA ARG A 192 -7.16 24.72 -23.89
C ARG A 192 -5.72 25.20 -23.76
N GLU A 193 -5.48 26.50 -23.97
CA GLU A 193 -4.18 27.20 -23.79
C GLU A 193 -3.59 27.07 -22.37
N GLY A 194 -4.35 26.57 -21.38
CA GLY A 194 -3.89 26.30 -20.00
C GLY A 194 -3.79 24.81 -19.60
N GLY A 195 -4.11 23.88 -20.52
CA GLY A 195 -4.28 22.45 -20.21
C GLY A 195 -5.53 22.14 -19.37
N SER A 196 -5.80 20.86 -19.13
CA SER A 196 -6.89 20.39 -18.26
C SER A 196 -6.43 20.29 -16.81
N LEU A 197 -7.26 20.74 -15.87
CA LEU A 197 -7.11 20.43 -14.46
C LEU A 197 -7.73 19.05 -14.22
N VAL A 198 -6.92 18.12 -13.71
CA VAL A 198 -7.35 16.77 -13.36
C VAL A 198 -7.00 16.55 -11.90
N THR A 199 -7.99 16.23 -11.09
CA THR A 199 -7.82 15.87 -9.67
C THR A 199 -8.19 14.41 -9.47
N LEU A 200 -7.38 13.70 -8.68
CA LEU A 200 -7.47 12.26 -8.50
C LEU A 200 -8.02 11.89 -7.12
N PHE A 201 -8.84 10.84 -7.06
CA PHE A 201 -9.41 10.31 -5.83
C PHE A 201 -9.37 8.78 -5.86
N ALA A 202 -8.97 8.15 -4.75
CA ALA A 202 -9.05 6.70 -4.59
C ALA A 202 -10.47 6.28 -4.18
N ASP A 203 -10.94 5.12 -4.67
CA ASP A 203 -12.15 4.48 -4.17
C ASP A 203 -11.86 3.85 -2.79
N SER A 204 -12.78 4.00 -1.84
CA SER A 204 -12.63 3.51 -0.47
C SER A 204 -12.88 2.01 -0.33
N LEU A 205 -13.59 1.38 -1.27
CA LEU A 205 -13.87 -0.06 -1.26
C LEU A 205 -12.98 -0.83 -2.23
N LEU A 206 -12.66 -0.25 -3.38
CA LEU A 206 -11.82 -0.87 -4.41
C LEU A 206 -10.54 -0.07 -4.60
N PRO A 207 -9.47 -0.37 -3.86
CA PRO A 207 -8.22 0.41 -3.93
C PRO A 207 -7.56 0.37 -5.32
N GLU A 208 -7.91 -0.60 -6.17
CA GLU A 208 -7.53 -0.66 -7.59
C GLU A 208 -8.25 0.36 -8.48
N ARG A 209 -9.32 1.01 -7.98
CA ARG A 209 -10.11 1.99 -8.71
C ARG A 209 -9.72 3.42 -8.31
N ILE A 210 -9.48 4.24 -9.33
CA ILE A 210 -9.13 5.66 -9.20
C ILE A 210 -10.14 6.48 -10.00
N TYR A 211 -10.72 7.49 -9.36
CA TYR A 211 -11.55 8.48 -10.01
C TYR A 211 -10.73 9.69 -10.43
N SER A 212 -10.97 10.15 -11.66
CA SER A 212 -10.39 11.35 -12.24
C SER A 212 -11.48 12.37 -12.45
N LEU A 213 -11.42 13.47 -11.71
CA LEU A 213 -12.31 14.62 -11.86
C LEU A 213 -11.64 15.63 -12.78
N HIS A 214 -12.34 16.04 -13.84
CA HIS A 214 -11.87 17.00 -14.84
C HIS A 214 -13.00 17.90 -15.34
N ASP A 215 -12.67 18.88 -16.18
CA ASP A 215 -13.62 19.87 -16.72
C ASP A 215 -14.83 19.26 -17.46
N GLY A 216 -14.66 18.04 -17.99
CA GLY A 216 -15.68 17.31 -18.75
C GLY A 216 -16.53 16.33 -17.94
N GLY A 217 -16.20 16.13 -16.66
CA GLY A 217 -16.91 15.19 -15.81
C GLY A 217 -15.98 14.35 -14.93
N ILE A 218 -16.37 13.09 -14.73
CA ILE A 218 -15.71 12.13 -13.86
C ILE A 218 -15.50 10.82 -14.63
N ASP A 219 -14.25 10.40 -14.70
CA ASP A 219 -13.86 9.09 -15.23
C ASP A 219 -13.36 8.17 -14.11
N SER A 220 -13.64 6.88 -14.22
CA SER A 220 -13.17 5.82 -13.32
C SER A 220 -12.16 4.96 -14.06
N THR A 221 -10.93 4.90 -13.56
CA THR A 221 -9.88 4.00 -14.05
C THR A 221 -9.73 2.83 -13.09
N VAL A 222 -9.82 1.59 -13.58
CA VAL A 222 -9.65 0.37 -12.78
C VAL A 222 -8.38 -0.37 -13.22
N LEU A 223 -7.50 -0.63 -12.25
CA LEU A 223 -6.29 -1.43 -12.43
C LEU A 223 -6.64 -2.91 -12.32
N HIS A 224 -6.34 -3.69 -13.36
CA HIS A 224 -6.72 -5.11 -13.40
C HIS A 224 -5.61 -6.06 -12.94
N SER A 225 -4.36 -5.61 -12.96
CA SER A 225 -3.22 -6.40 -12.55
C SER A 225 -2.19 -5.48 -11.91
N LEU A 226 -1.62 -5.95 -10.80
CA LEU A 226 -0.56 -5.29 -10.07
C LEU A 226 0.60 -6.27 -9.88
N PRO A 227 1.85 -5.83 -10.03
CA PRO A 227 3.00 -6.72 -10.16
C PRO A 227 3.29 -7.53 -8.88
N PHE A 228 3.17 -6.95 -7.68
CA PHE A 228 3.55 -7.63 -6.44
C PHE A 228 2.40 -8.45 -5.83
N THR A 229 1.16 -8.00 -5.99
CA THR A 229 -0.03 -8.73 -5.54
C THR A 229 -0.32 -9.96 -6.43
N SER A 230 -0.15 -9.84 -7.75
CA SER A 230 -0.44 -10.96 -8.68
C SER A 230 0.61 -12.09 -8.62
N GLN A 231 1.89 -11.76 -8.39
CA GLN A 231 2.97 -12.75 -8.24
C GLN A 231 2.77 -13.68 -7.03
N ALA A 232 2.20 -13.18 -5.92
CA ALA A 232 1.90 -14.01 -4.75
C ALA A 232 0.83 -15.09 -5.03
N SER A 233 0.02 -14.93 -6.08
CA SER A 233 -0.99 -15.90 -6.51
C SER A 233 -0.42 -16.99 -7.43
N GLY A 234 0.86 -16.94 -7.81
CA GLY A 234 1.51 -17.94 -8.66
C GLY A 234 1.01 -18.00 -10.11
N LYS A 235 0.24 -16.99 -10.55
CA LYS A 235 -0.23 -16.86 -11.93
C LYS A 235 0.52 -15.71 -12.60
N ASP A 236 1.39 -16.05 -13.54
CA ASP A 236 2.09 -15.09 -14.40
C ASP A 236 1.11 -14.59 -15.47
N GLU A 237 0.10 -13.82 -15.04
CA GLU A 237 -0.86 -13.17 -15.95
C GLU A 237 -0.20 -11.91 -16.52
N ALA A 238 -0.10 -11.82 -17.85
CA ALA A 238 0.42 -10.64 -18.55
C ALA A 238 -0.23 -9.36 -18.02
N LEU A 239 0.56 -8.29 -17.84
CA LEU A 239 0.13 -6.96 -17.40
C LEU A 239 -1.09 -6.51 -18.23
N LYS A 240 -2.28 -6.63 -17.63
CA LYS A 240 -3.53 -6.26 -18.26
C LYS A 240 -3.69 -4.75 -18.19
N THR A 241 -3.94 -4.12 -19.34
CA THR A 241 -4.12 -2.66 -19.42
C THR A 241 -5.30 -2.20 -18.56
N PRO A 242 -5.18 -1.09 -17.83
CA PRO A 242 -6.29 -0.51 -17.07
C PRO A 242 -7.51 -0.24 -17.96
N SER A 243 -8.70 -0.38 -17.39
CA SER A 243 -9.95 0.05 -18.04
C SER A 243 -10.34 1.46 -17.58
N VAL A 244 -10.90 2.25 -18.49
CA VAL A 244 -11.41 3.59 -18.20
C VAL A 244 -12.89 3.63 -18.56
N HIS A 245 -13.69 4.13 -17.63
CA HIS A 245 -15.13 4.26 -17.79
C HIS A 245 -15.58 5.66 -17.36
N THR A 246 -16.24 6.39 -18.25
CA THR A 246 -16.88 7.65 -17.89
C THR A 246 -18.07 7.40 -16.98
N VAL A 247 -18.01 7.97 -15.78
CA VAL A 247 -19.04 7.83 -14.74
C VAL A 247 -20.06 8.95 -14.85
N LEU A 248 -19.58 10.17 -15.09
CA LEU A 248 -20.41 11.34 -15.27
C LEU A 248 -19.81 12.19 -16.39
N SER A 249 -20.63 12.61 -17.35
CA SER A 249 -20.24 13.62 -18.34
C SER A 249 -21.04 14.90 -18.09
N THR A 250 -20.35 16.03 -17.96
CA THR A 250 -20.96 17.36 -17.85
C THR A 250 -20.93 18.13 -19.18
N CYS A 251 -20.36 17.54 -20.23
CA CYS A 251 -20.36 18.09 -21.57
C CYS A 251 -21.67 17.75 -22.30
N GLN A 252 -22.60 18.71 -22.36
CA GLN A 252 -23.65 18.72 -23.40
C GLN A 252 -23.21 19.62 -24.55
N GLU A 253 -23.47 19.19 -25.79
CA GLU A 253 -22.99 19.80 -27.04
C GLU A 253 -23.43 21.26 -27.25
N GLU A 254 -24.35 21.83 -26.46
CA GLU A 254 -24.94 23.15 -26.75
C GLU A 254 -25.20 24.07 -25.52
N SER A 255 -24.65 23.81 -24.33
CA SER A 255 -24.87 24.70 -23.18
C SER A 255 -23.68 24.83 -22.23
N ALA A 256 -23.63 25.98 -21.54
CA ALA A 256 -22.57 26.36 -20.62
C ALA A 256 -22.28 25.22 -19.62
N VAL A 257 -21.11 24.60 -19.79
CA VAL A 257 -20.60 23.54 -18.91
C VAL A 257 -20.55 24.11 -17.50
N SER A 258 -21.34 23.56 -16.59
CA SER A 258 -21.22 23.83 -15.16
C SER A 258 -20.09 22.95 -14.63
N PRO A 259 -18.88 23.50 -14.36
CA PRO A 259 -17.79 22.69 -13.85
C PRO A 259 -18.16 22.08 -12.50
N LEU A 260 -17.60 20.92 -12.22
CA LEU A 260 -17.71 20.29 -10.92
C LEU A 260 -16.78 21.02 -9.94
N LEU A 261 -17.34 21.45 -8.80
CA LEU A 261 -16.62 22.10 -7.71
C LEU A 261 -16.08 21.10 -6.69
N GLY A 262 -16.72 19.94 -6.55
CA GLY A 262 -16.36 18.96 -5.54
C GLY A 262 -16.75 17.55 -5.93
N PHE A 263 -15.98 16.59 -5.46
CA PHE A 263 -16.21 15.16 -5.64
C PHE A 263 -15.78 14.42 -4.38
N VAL A 264 -16.56 13.41 -3.98
CA VAL A 264 -16.18 12.48 -2.94
C VAL A 264 -16.72 11.08 -3.24
N PRO A 265 -15.87 10.04 -3.24
CA PRO A 265 -16.33 8.65 -3.20
C PRO A 265 -16.73 8.30 -1.77
N LEU A 266 -17.90 7.70 -1.61
CA LEU A 266 -18.44 7.25 -0.34
C LEU A 266 -18.70 5.76 -0.40
N SER A 267 -18.52 5.10 0.74
CA SER A 267 -18.85 3.69 0.89
C SER A 267 -19.51 3.42 2.23
N ASP A 268 -20.38 2.43 2.27
CA ASP A 268 -20.90 1.90 3.53
C ASP A 268 -20.19 0.60 3.96
N SER A 269 -20.49 0.18 5.19
CA SER A 269 -20.03 -1.08 5.76
C SER A 269 -20.60 -2.33 5.09
N PHE A 270 -21.56 -2.18 4.18
CA PHE A 270 -22.23 -3.27 3.48
C PHE A 270 -21.65 -3.50 2.07
N GLY A 271 -20.67 -2.69 1.65
CA GLY A 271 -19.99 -2.82 0.36
C GLY A 271 -20.66 -2.07 -0.79
N TYR A 272 -21.61 -1.19 -0.49
CA TYR A 272 -22.15 -0.24 -1.46
C TYR A 272 -21.21 0.95 -1.60
N SER A 273 -21.01 1.36 -2.86
CA SER A 273 -20.21 2.54 -3.22
C SER A 273 -21.12 3.57 -3.87
N TRP A 274 -20.97 4.83 -3.50
CA TRP A 274 -21.60 5.96 -4.14
C TRP A 274 -20.57 7.01 -4.46
N ILE A 275 -20.82 7.77 -5.52
CA ILE A 275 -20.11 9.02 -5.76
C ILE A 275 -21.04 10.18 -5.49
N VAL A 276 -20.49 11.22 -4.88
CA VAL A 276 -21.18 12.49 -4.66
C VAL A 276 -20.38 13.58 -5.35
N ALA A 277 -21.01 14.30 -6.26
CA ALA A 277 -20.40 15.35 -7.05
C ALA A 277 -21.22 16.64 -6.94
N VAL A 278 -20.54 17.77 -6.74
CA VAL A 278 -21.17 19.08 -6.59
C VAL A 278 -20.85 19.94 -7.81
N LEU A 279 -21.88 20.42 -8.48
CA LEU A 279 -21.77 21.32 -9.63
C LEU A 279 -21.56 22.76 -9.16
N SER A 280 -21.04 23.62 -10.06
CA SER A 280 -20.94 25.06 -9.83
C SER A 280 -22.29 25.75 -9.60
N SER A 281 -23.39 25.13 -10.00
CA SER A 281 -24.76 25.57 -9.71
C SER A 281 -25.17 25.38 -8.25
N GLY A 282 -24.39 24.64 -7.46
CA GLY A 282 -24.75 24.20 -6.10
C GLY A 282 -25.62 22.94 -6.08
N GLU A 283 -25.92 22.35 -7.24
CA GLU A 283 -26.60 21.07 -7.33
C GLU A 283 -25.65 19.91 -6.97
N CYS A 284 -26.22 18.88 -6.35
CA CYS A 284 -25.49 17.70 -5.90
C CYS A 284 -26.00 16.48 -6.65
N ILE A 285 -25.09 15.75 -7.28
CA ILE A 285 -25.34 14.50 -7.99
C ILE A 285 -24.85 13.37 -7.09
N VAL A 286 -25.74 12.42 -6.81
CA VAL A 286 -25.41 11.17 -6.10
C VAL A 286 -25.67 10.02 -7.04
N ALA A 287 -24.63 9.23 -7.35
CA ALA A 287 -24.75 8.05 -8.20
C ALA A 287 -24.21 6.82 -7.50
N GLU A 288 -24.99 5.73 -7.53
CA GLU A 288 -24.59 4.43 -7.01
C GLU A 288 -23.61 3.75 -7.98
N MET A 289 -22.47 3.32 -7.46
CA MET A 289 -21.43 2.61 -8.18
C MET A 289 -21.57 1.11 -7.94
N LYS A 290 -21.73 0.35 -9.03
CA LYS A 290 -21.72 -1.11 -8.94
C LYS A 290 -20.29 -1.60 -8.69
N THR A 291 -20.06 -2.12 -7.49
CA THR A 291 -18.72 -2.51 -7.02
C THR A 291 -18.25 -3.84 -7.63
N TRP A 292 -19.15 -4.80 -7.92
CA TRP A 292 -18.77 -6.20 -8.18
C TRP A 292 -18.79 -6.65 -9.66
N ASP A 293 -19.51 -5.95 -10.54
CA ASP A 293 -19.68 -6.40 -11.94
C ASP A 293 -18.44 -6.16 -12.84
N LEU A 294 -17.46 -5.37 -12.37
CA LEU A 294 -16.28 -4.96 -13.17
C LEU A 294 -15.05 -5.87 -12.99
N LEU A 295 -15.05 -6.77 -12.00
CA LEU A 295 -13.89 -7.64 -11.67
C LEU A 295 -14.01 -9.07 -12.20
N LEU A 296 -15.16 -9.45 -12.77
CA LEU A 296 -15.28 -10.75 -13.43
C LEU A 296 -14.78 -10.65 -14.88
N PRO A 297 -13.87 -11.54 -15.33
CA PRO A 297 -13.57 -11.67 -16.74
C PRO A 297 -14.87 -11.95 -17.50
N ILE A 298 -15.20 -11.12 -18.49
CA ILE A 298 -16.26 -11.41 -19.45
C ILE A 298 -15.83 -12.65 -20.22
N HIS A 299 -16.28 -13.82 -19.77
CA HIS A 299 -16.31 -15.00 -20.62
C HIS A 299 -17.45 -14.78 -21.60
N VAL A 300 -17.11 -14.42 -22.84
CA VAL A 300 -18.07 -14.43 -23.94
C VAL A 300 -18.36 -15.90 -24.26
N SER A 301 -19.27 -16.52 -23.50
CA SER A 301 -19.96 -17.70 -24.00
C SER A 301 -20.91 -17.21 -25.07
N THR A 302 -20.58 -17.49 -26.33
CA THR A 302 -21.55 -17.51 -27.41
C THR A 302 -22.57 -18.59 -27.11
N ASP A 303 -23.59 -18.27 -26.32
CA ASP A 303 -24.85 -18.98 -26.37
C ASP A 303 -26.00 -18.02 -26.09
N LYS A 304 -26.89 -17.97 -27.09
CA LYS A 304 -28.08 -17.15 -27.11
C LYS A 304 -29.09 -17.71 -26.11
N THR A 305 -29.18 -17.10 -24.95
CA THR A 305 -30.42 -17.12 -24.15
C THR A 305 -30.64 -15.76 -23.52
N VAL A 306 -31.57 -15.04 -24.16
CA VAL A 306 -32.20 -13.81 -23.70
C VAL A 306 -32.67 -14.01 -22.26
N SER A 307 -31.98 -13.39 -21.30
CA SER A 307 -32.47 -13.21 -19.94
C SER A 307 -32.97 -11.78 -19.82
N SER A 308 -34.29 -11.67 -19.87
CA SER A 308 -35.08 -10.47 -19.67
C SER A 308 -35.01 -10.00 -18.22
N SER A 309 -34.43 -8.83 -17.99
CA SER A 309 -34.75 -7.96 -16.84
C SER A 309 -34.74 -6.49 -17.26
N ALA A 310 -35.60 -6.17 -18.23
CA ALA A 310 -36.13 -4.82 -18.40
C ALA A 310 -37.50 -4.80 -17.73
N ILE A 311 -37.61 -4.18 -16.55
CA ILE A 311 -38.79 -3.79 -15.74
C ILE A 311 -38.13 -3.21 -14.46
N GLU A 312 -38.21 -1.93 -14.07
CA GLU A 312 -39.14 -0.84 -14.38
C GLU A 312 -38.39 0.50 -14.42
N LYS A 313 -38.57 1.24 -15.53
CA LYS A 313 -38.61 2.69 -15.46
C LYS A 313 -39.96 3.07 -14.86
N LYS A 314 -40.00 3.32 -13.55
CA LYS A 314 -41.06 4.14 -12.94
C LYS A 314 -40.43 5.10 -11.93
N GLU A 315 -40.58 6.37 -12.28
CA GLU A 315 -40.57 7.53 -11.38
C GLU A 315 -39.36 7.66 -10.46
N GLN A 316 -38.35 8.27 -11.05
CA GLN A 316 -37.40 9.14 -10.37
C GLN A 316 -38.15 10.35 -9.77
N GLU A 317 -38.98 10.15 -8.76
CA GLU A 317 -39.47 11.23 -7.91
C GLU A 317 -38.58 11.33 -6.68
N ASN A 318 -37.74 12.37 -6.69
CA ASN A 318 -37.12 13.03 -5.54
C ASN A 318 -36.70 12.12 -4.38
N SER A 319 -35.45 11.66 -4.42
CA SER A 319 -34.72 11.01 -3.31
C SER A 319 -34.39 11.97 -2.15
N CYS A 320 -35.33 12.85 -1.78
CA CYS A 320 -35.25 13.59 -0.53
C CYS A 320 -36.28 13.00 0.43
N ILE A 321 -35.82 12.32 1.48
CA ILE A 321 -36.66 11.71 2.53
C ILE A 321 -37.54 12.78 3.23
N ILE A 322 -37.15 14.06 3.12
CA ILE A 322 -37.86 15.21 3.66
C ILE A 322 -37.80 16.33 2.61
N SER A 323 -38.91 17.00 2.34
CA SER A 323 -38.98 18.09 1.38
C SER A 323 -38.10 19.29 1.80
N LYS A 324 -37.50 19.97 0.81
CA LYS A 324 -36.68 21.18 1.03
C LYS A 324 -37.46 22.30 1.74
N GLU A 325 -38.79 22.32 1.61
CA GLU A 325 -39.67 23.29 2.29
C GLU A 325 -39.76 23.03 3.81
N LEU A 326 -39.71 21.77 4.25
CA LEU A 326 -39.66 21.43 5.68
C LEU A 326 -38.29 21.72 6.32
N LEU A 327 -37.20 21.45 5.61
CA LEU A 327 -35.86 21.74 6.14
C LEU A 327 -35.60 23.25 6.30
N ALA A 328 -36.26 24.09 5.51
CA ALA A 328 -36.16 25.55 5.59
C ALA A 328 -36.93 26.14 6.79
N GLY A 329 -37.81 25.36 7.44
CA GLY A 329 -38.64 25.82 8.55
C GLY A 329 -39.81 26.71 8.11
N PRO A 330 -40.65 27.17 9.06
CA PRO A 330 -41.77 28.05 8.74
C PRO A 330 -41.26 29.36 8.14
N LYS A 331 -41.87 29.81 7.04
CA LYS A 331 -41.51 31.07 6.36
C LYS A 331 -41.73 32.23 7.34
N ILE A 332 -40.65 32.80 7.87
CA ILE A 332 -40.71 33.94 8.80
C ILE A 332 -41.13 35.17 8.00
N ARG A 333 -42.44 35.39 7.86
CA ARG A 333 -42.95 36.72 7.53
C ARG A 333 -42.91 37.55 8.79
N ILE A 334 -42.01 38.51 8.81
CA ILE A 334 -41.95 39.55 9.84
C ILE A 334 -43.38 40.09 9.99
N ALA A 335 -43.90 40.05 11.22
CA ALA A 335 -45.18 40.64 11.59
C ALA A 335 -45.36 41.98 10.86
N PRO A 336 -46.58 42.33 10.40
CA PRO A 336 -46.81 43.64 9.79
C PRO A 336 -46.18 44.68 10.72
N HIS A 337 -45.21 45.44 10.19
CA HIS A 337 -44.49 46.44 10.98
C HIS A 337 -45.55 47.34 11.60
N ALA A 338 -45.82 47.12 12.90
CA ALA A 338 -46.67 48.01 13.64
C ALA A 338 -45.96 49.37 13.60
N LEU A 339 -46.50 50.29 12.80
CA LEU A 339 -46.09 51.70 12.90
C LEU A 339 -46.17 52.09 14.37
N PRO A 340 -45.30 52.98 14.87
CA PRO A 340 -45.20 53.31 16.30
C PRO A 340 -46.55 53.61 16.99
N ASN A 341 -47.54 54.07 16.22
CA ASN A 341 -48.89 54.42 16.67
C ASN A 341 -49.89 53.25 16.82
N GLN A 342 -49.55 52.01 16.43
CA GLN A 342 -50.43 50.84 16.53
C GLN A 342 -50.22 50.00 17.80
N ARG A 343 -49.14 50.25 18.57
CA ARG A 343 -48.89 49.55 19.84
C ARG A 343 -49.78 50.02 21.01
N SER A 344 -50.51 51.13 20.84
CA SER A 344 -51.39 51.71 21.86
C SER A 344 -52.88 51.48 21.60
N THR A 345 -53.24 50.68 20.58
CA THR A 345 -54.63 50.43 20.22
C THR A 345 -55.21 49.34 21.12
N PRO A 346 -56.26 49.62 21.92
CA PRO A 346 -56.78 48.64 22.85
C PRO A 346 -57.52 47.52 22.10
N ALA A 347 -57.37 46.28 22.56
CA ALA A 347 -57.91 45.08 21.89
C ALA A 347 -59.45 45.05 21.74
N ASN A 348 -60.16 45.96 22.41
CA ASN A 348 -61.61 46.12 22.32
C ASN A 348 -62.06 47.09 21.21
N SER A 349 -61.14 47.84 20.60
CA SER A 349 -61.42 48.70 19.43
C SER A 349 -61.56 47.86 18.16
N VAL A 350 -62.28 48.40 17.17
CA VAL A 350 -62.51 47.72 15.88
C VAL A 350 -61.17 47.52 15.15
N GLU A 351 -60.28 48.51 15.22
CA GLU A 351 -58.93 48.48 14.67
C GLU A 351 -58.04 47.44 15.40
N GLY A 352 -58.09 47.41 16.74
CA GLY A 352 -57.35 46.42 17.54
C GLY A 352 -57.79 44.97 17.27
N ARG A 353 -59.10 44.75 17.06
CA ARG A 353 -59.65 43.43 16.67
C ARG A 353 -59.23 43.02 15.26
N SER A 354 -59.17 43.96 14.31
CA SER A 354 -58.71 43.68 12.95
C SER A 354 -57.23 43.27 12.92
N ILE A 355 -56.38 43.96 13.69
CA ILE A 355 -54.95 43.63 13.82
C ILE A 355 -54.76 42.25 14.46
N LEU A 356 -55.53 41.91 15.50
CA LEU A 356 -55.50 40.58 16.10
C LEU A 356 -55.95 39.49 15.12
N LEU A 357 -56.97 39.76 14.31
CA LEU A 357 -57.44 38.81 13.30
C LEU A 357 -56.38 38.56 12.22
N ASP A 358 -55.67 39.60 11.79
CA ASP A 358 -54.55 39.49 10.87
C ASP A 358 -53.38 38.70 11.47
N TYR A 359 -53.08 38.89 12.76
CA TYR A 359 -52.07 38.08 13.47
C TYR A 359 -52.47 36.60 13.57
N VAL A 360 -53.73 36.30 13.90
CA VAL A 360 -54.24 34.93 13.97
C VAL A 360 -54.18 34.27 12.60
N LYS A 361 -54.53 35.00 11.54
CA LYS A 361 -54.43 34.52 10.16
C LYS A 361 -52.98 34.22 9.77
N LEU A 362 -52.06 35.14 10.05
CA LEU A 362 -50.64 34.97 9.77
C LEU A 362 -50.01 33.83 10.58
N PHE A 363 -50.47 33.62 11.82
CA PHE A 363 -50.07 32.49 12.66
C PHE A 363 -50.56 31.16 12.06
N HIS A 364 -51.83 31.13 11.62
CA HIS A 364 -52.40 29.94 11.01
C HIS A 364 -51.68 29.54 9.72
N GLU A 365 -51.49 30.49 8.80
CA GLU A 365 -50.85 30.26 7.51
C GLU A 365 -49.37 29.85 7.64
N ASN A 366 -48.62 30.39 8.61
CA ASN A 366 -47.19 30.11 8.70
C ASN A 366 -46.82 28.96 9.63
N TYR A 367 -47.53 28.80 10.75
CA TYR A 367 -47.18 27.81 11.77
C TYR A 367 -48.12 26.61 11.80
N ILE A 368 -49.44 26.84 11.69
CA ILE A 368 -50.41 25.74 11.73
C ILE A 368 -50.36 24.95 10.42
N GLU A 369 -50.39 25.60 9.26
CA GLU A 369 -50.27 24.90 7.97
C GLU A 369 -48.93 24.17 7.83
N TYR A 370 -47.85 24.78 8.31
CA TYR A 370 -46.53 24.13 8.34
C TYR A 370 -46.54 22.86 9.22
N ALA A 371 -47.10 22.94 10.43
CA ALA A 371 -47.23 21.77 11.31
C ALA A 371 -48.08 20.65 10.68
N HIS A 372 -49.16 21.01 9.97
CA HIS A 372 -49.98 20.06 9.23
C HIS A 372 -49.20 19.40 8.08
N LYS A 373 -48.42 20.16 7.32
CA LYS A 373 -47.55 19.64 6.26
C LYS A 373 -46.50 18.68 6.82
N VAL A 374 -45.82 19.06 7.92
CA VAL A 374 -44.86 18.18 8.62
C VAL A 374 -45.52 16.88 9.02
N HIS A 375 -46.69 16.95 9.66
CA HIS A 375 -47.38 15.76 10.13
C HIS A 375 -47.77 14.82 8.97
N PHE A 376 -48.33 15.38 7.90
CA PHE A 376 -48.73 14.63 6.71
C PHE A 376 -47.52 13.96 6.04
N GLU A 377 -46.43 14.71 5.87
CA GLU A 377 -45.21 14.21 5.25
C GLU A 377 -44.53 13.12 6.10
N LEU A 378 -44.47 13.28 7.43
CA LEU A 378 -43.98 12.23 8.34
C LEU A 378 -44.84 10.97 8.27
N GLN A 379 -46.16 11.12 8.21
CA GLN A 379 -47.08 9.99 8.11
C GLN A 379 -46.93 9.24 6.77
N HIS A 380 -46.63 9.97 5.69
CA HIS A 380 -46.41 9.39 4.36
C HIS A 380 -45.03 8.71 4.24
N HIS A 381 -43.99 9.24 4.87
CA HIS A 381 -42.64 8.67 4.82
C HIS A 381 -42.40 7.54 5.83
N ALA A 382 -43.15 7.49 6.94
CA ALA A 382 -43.00 6.45 7.95
C ALA A 382 -43.15 5.01 7.38
N PRO A 383 -44.12 4.69 6.50
CA PRO A 383 -44.19 3.40 5.83
C PRO A 383 -43.00 3.10 4.93
N ASN A 384 -42.46 4.10 4.23
CA ASN A 384 -41.30 3.93 3.36
C ASN A 384 -40.04 3.64 4.18
N LEU A 385 -39.82 4.38 5.27
CA LEU A 385 -38.74 4.12 6.22
C LEU A 385 -38.88 2.73 6.85
N LYS A 386 -40.11 2.34 7.23
CA LYS A 386 -40.38 1.00 7.73
C LYS A 386 -40.02 -0.07 6.69
N ARG A 387 -40.39 0.13 5.42
CA ARG A 387 -40.01 -0.78 4.33
C ARG A 387 -38.49 -0.89 4.16
N ILE A 388 -37.77 0.22 4.24
CA ILE A 388 -36.30 0.23 4.16
C ILE A 388 -35.70 -0.56 5.33
N ILE A 389 -36.23 -0.35 6.55
CA ILE A 389 -35.80 -1.08 7.74
C ILE A 389 -36.09 -2.57 7.61
N ASP A 390 -37.29 -2.94 7.15
CA ASP A 390 -37.69 -4.34 6.96
C ASP A 390 -36.80 -5.04 5.90
N ASP A 391 -36.48 -4.35 4.79
CA ASP A 391 -35.56 -4.83 3.77
C ASP A 391 -34.13 -5.01 4.33
N GLN A 392 -33.64 -4.07 5.14
CA GLN A 392 -32.36 -4.23 5.84
C GLN A 392 -32.34 -5.45 6.78
N HIS A 393 -33.42 -5.68 7.53
CA HIS A 393 -33.53 -6.86 8.39
C HIS A 393 -33.56 -8.16 7.58
N GLN A 394 -34.27 -8.18 6.45
CA GLN A 394 -34.29 -9.34 5.56
C GLN A 394 -32.90 -9.65 5.01
N ARG A 395 -32.19 -8.65 4.49
CA ARG A 395 -30.83 -8.81 3.95
C ARG A 395 -29.84 -9.30 5.02
N LEU A 396 -29.97 -8.78 6.24
CA LEU A 396 -29.16 -9.24 7.38
C LEU A 396 -29.43 -10.71 7.70
N ALA A 397 -30.68 -11.16 7.64
CA ALA A 397 -31.03 -12.57 7.83
C ALA A 397 -30.41 -13.47 6.74
N GLU A 398 -30.47 -13.04 5.47
CA GLU A 398 -29.84 -13.75 4.34
C GLU A 398 -28.31 -13.83 4.48
N ALA A 399 -27.66 -12.74 4.91
CA ALA A 399 -26.22 -12.71 5.14
C ALA A 399 -25.81 -13.68 6.27
N ASN A 400 -26.55 -13.68 7.38
CA ASN A 400 -26.31 -14.62 8.49
C ASN A 400 -26.51 -16.08 8.06
N GLU A 401 -27.49 -16.37 7.20
CA GLU A 401 -27.67 -17.71 6.66
C GLU A 401 -26.47 -18.14 5.80
N LYS A 402 -25.95 -17.24 4.95
CA LYS A 402 -24.75 -17.49 4.14
C LYS A 402 -23.52 -17.73 5.02
N ILE A 403 -23.33 -16.93 6.07
CA ILE A 403 -22.22 -17.11 7.03
C ILE A 403 -22.32 -18.49 7.70
N SER A 404 -23.49 -18.87 8.19
CA SER A 404 -23.70 -20.18 8.80
C SER A 404 -23.42 -21.35 7.85
N LYS A 405 -23.72 -21.20 6.55
CA LYS A 405 -23.35 -22.20 5.52
C LYS A 405 -21.84 -22.30 5.36
N VAL A 406 -21.12 -21.17 5.35
CA VAL A 406 -19.65 -21.14 5.26
C VAL A 406 -19.01 -21.78 6.49
N GLU A 407 -19.46 -21.46 7.70
CA GLU A 407 -18.96 -22.06 8.94
C GLU A 407 -19.13 -23.59 8.96
N LYS A 408 -20.28 -24.10 8.49
CA LYS A 408 -20.50 -25.54 8.35
C LYS A 408 -19.49 -26.17 7.38
N ASN A 409 -19.23 -25.52 6.25
CA ASN A 409 -18.27 -26.00 5.25
C ASN A 409 -16.83 -25.95 5.77
N GLN A 410 -16.48 -24.95 6.57
CA GLN A 410 -15.15 -24.85 7.20
C GLN A 410 -14.86 -26.07 8.05
N SER A 411 -15.78 -26.48 8.93
CA SER A 411 -15.60 -27.68 9.77
C SER A 411 -15.41 -28.97 8.97
N PHE A 412 -15.99 -29.05 7.76
CA PHE A 412 -15.80 -30.17 6.85
C PHE A 412 -14.42 -30.13 6.16
N LEU A 413 -13.97 -28.94 5.77
CA LEU A 413 -12.65 -28.72 5.18
C LEU A 413 -11.53 -29.02 6.17
N GLU A 414 -11.64 -28.56 7.41
CA GLU A 414 -10.70 -28.85 8.50
C GLU A 414 -10.53 -30.37 8.68
N LYS A 415 -11.64 -31.11 8.77
CA LYS A 415 -11.59 -32.59 8.84
C LYS A 415 -10.93 -33.25 7.63
N ARG A 416 -11.01 -32.63 6.43
CA ARG A 416 -10.32 -33.14 5.24
C ARG A 416 -8.83 -32.88 5.30
N ILE A 417 -8.42 -31.73 5.83
CA ILE A 417 -7.02 -31.36 6.04
C ILE A 417 -6.41 -32.29 7.09
N ASP A 418 -7.07 -32.50 8.22
CA ASP A 418 -6.60 -33.41 9.27
C ASP A 418 -6.39 -34.83 8.74
N LYS A 419 -7.35 -35.35 7.97
CA LYS A 419 -7.20 -36.66 7.30
C LYS A 419 -6.06 -36.71 6.28
N ALA A 420 -5.76 -35.58 5.63
CA ALA A 420 -4.63 -35.51 4.70
C ALA A 420 -3.30 -35.53 5.46
N ILE A 421 -3.22 -34.83 6.59
CA ILE A 421 -2.06 -34.84 7.50
C ILE A 421 -1.85 -36.25 8.06
N GLU A 422 -2.89 -36.90 8.60
CA GLU A 422 -2.79 -38.28 9.12
C GLU A 422 -2.27 -39.26 8.06
N ARG A 423 -2.73 -39.11 6.80
CA ARG A 423 -2.24 -39.94 5.70
C ARG A 423 -0.78 -39.66 5.39
N HIS A 424 -0.39 -38.39 5.38
CA HIS A 424 1.00 -37.99 5.18
C HIS A 424 1.91 -38.59 6.24
N ASP A 425 1.54 -38.47 7.51
CA ASP A 425 2.30 -39.04 8.64
C ASP A 425 2.39 -40.56 8.53
N SER A 426 1.30 -41.23 8.13
CA SER A 426 1.29 -42.68 7.92
C SER A 426 2.21 -43.13 6.78
N LEU A 427 2.29 -42.33 5.70
CA LEU A 427 3.20 -42.55 4.58
C LEU A 427 4.65 -42.33 5.02
N GLU A 428 4.92 -41.27 5.78
CA GLU A 428 6.25 -41.00 6.31
C GLU A 428 6.71 -42.14 7.23
N GLN A 429 5.86 -42.59 8.15
CA GLN A 429 6.15 -43.74 9.00
C GLN A 429 6.34 -45.02 8.18
N CYS A 430 5.57 -45.22 7.11
CA CYS A 430 5.75 -46.35 6.21
C CYS A 430 7.11 -46.29 5.50
N LEU A 431 7.52 -45.12 5.00
CA LEU A 431 8.85 -44.91 4.40
C LEU A 431 9.98 -45.15 5.40
N GLN A 432 9.82 -44.68 6.64
CA GLN A 432 10.78 -44.96 7.73
C GLN A 432 10.85 -46.46 8.03
N ARG A 433 9.72 -47.18 8.07
CA ARG A 433 9.69 -48.64 8.26
C ARG A 433 10.31 -49.39 7.09
N LEU A 434 10.04 -48.98 5.86
CA LEU A 434 10.67 -49.53 4.64
C LEU A 434 12.19 -49.35 4.66
N ARG A 435 12.66 -48.20 5.16
CA ARG A 435 14.09 -47.96 5.40
C ARG A 435 14.68 -48.88 6.48
N SER A 436 13.88 -49.33 7.44
CA SER A 436 14.31 -50.20 8.55
C SER A 436 14.17 -51.71 8.29
N LEU A 437 13.51 -52.13 7.21
CA LEU A 437 13.30 -53.56 6.91
C LEU A 437 14.60 -54.23 6.44
N PRO A 438 15.08 -55.29 7.10
CA PRO A 438 16.23 -56.05 6.65
C PRO A 438 15.78 -57.00 5.52
N GLY A 439 15.89 -56.55 4.26
CA GLY A 439 15.53 -57.44 3.14
C GLY A 439 15.61 -56.93 1.71
N THR A 440 15.72 -55.63 1.45
CA THR A 440 15.78 -55.10 0.05
C THR A 440 17.19 -54.90 -0.49
N HIS A 441 18.23 -55.24 0.28
CA HIS A 441 19.62 -55.27 -0.21
C HIS A 441 20.04 -56.71 -0.58
N LYS A 442 19.48 -57.24 -1.67
CA LYS A 442 20.09 -58.36 -2.42
C LYS A 442 20.45 -57.97 -3.85
N LYS A 443 20.66 -56.68 -4.10
CA LYS A 443 21.57 -56.27 -5.16
C LYS A 443 22.90 -55.97 -4.47
N PRO A 444 24.00 -56.70 -4.75
CA PRO A 444 25.30 -56.24 -4.31
C PRO A 444 25.46 -54.82 -4.83
N LEU A 445 25.78 -53.91 -3.91
CA LEU A 445 26.01 -52.50 -4.24
C LEU A 445 26.94 -52.47 -5.45
N THR A 446 26.50 -51.79 -6.50
CA THR A 446 27.34 -51.56 -7.67
C THR A 446 28.61 -50.82 -7.24
N ARG A 447 29.68 -50.89 -8.02
CA ARG A 447 30.96 -50.27 -7.64
C ARG A 447 30.81 -48.80 -7.26
N ALA A 448 29.98 -48.06 -8.02
CA ALA A 448 29.63 -46.67 -7.70
C ALA A 448 28.87 -46.50 -6.37
N GLU A 449 27.97 -47.42 -6.03
CA GLU A 449 27.23 -47.38 -4.75
C GLU A 449 28.11 -47.81 -3.56
N LEU A 450 29.08 -48.71 -3.77
CA LEU A 450 30.10 -49.05 -2.76
C LEU A 450 31.05 -47.89 -2.51
N ASP A 451 31.52 -47.25 -3.58
CA ASP A 451 32.40 -46.10 -3.49
C ASP A 451 31.67 -44.93 -2.79
N PHE A 452 30.42 -44.64 -3.20
CA PHE A 452 29.59 -43.61 -2.56
C PHE A 452 29.24 -43.93 -1.10
N LYS A 453 28.96 -45.20 -0.78
CA LYS A 453 28.74 -45.62 0.60
C LYS A 453 30.01 -45.50 1.44
N SER A 454 31.18 -45.85 0.89
CA SER A 454 32.45 -45.69 1.59
C SER A 454 32.78 -44.22 1.86
N GLU A 455 32.41 -43.32 0.93
CA GLU A 455 32.50 -41.88 1.13
C GLU A 455 31.56 -41.41 2.26
N LEU A 456 30.30 -41.83 2.23
CA LEU A 456 29.31 -41.50 3.27
C LEU A 456 29.70 -42.04 4.65
N ASP A 457 30.20 -43.27 4.72
CA ASP A 457 30.65 -43.89 5.97
C ASP A 457 31.92 -43.19 6.51
N GLN A 458 32.80 -42.69 5.63
CA GLN A 458 33.95 -41.86 6.01
C GLN A 458 33.51 -40.49 6.56
N TYR A 459 32.54 -39.84 5.91
CA TYR A 459 31.95 -38.59 6.40
C TYR A 459 31.24 -38.77 7.74
N ALA A 460 30.43 -39.82 7.89
CA ALA A 460 29.64 -40.07 9.09
C ALA A 460 30.50 -40.49 10.29
N GLY A 461 31.50 -41.35 10.10
CA GLY A 461 32.28 -41.93 11.20
C GLY A 461 33.48 -41.10 11.66
N VAL A 462 34.02 -40.22 10.80
CA VAL A 462 35.24 -39.46 11.13
C VAL A 462 34.97 -37.97 11.09
N GLU A 463 34.28 -37.46 10.08
CA GLU A 463 34.14 -36.02 9.89
C GLU A 463 33.01 -35.43 10.73
N VAL A 464 31.85 -36.09 10.82
CA VAL A 464 30.74 -35.62 11.65
C VAL A 464 31.14 -35.63 13.14
N ASP A 465 31.77 -36.71 13.61
CA ASP A 465 32.23 -36.80 15.01
C ASP A 465 33.38 -35.81 15.30
N ALA A 466 34.31 -35.61 14.35
CA ALA A 466 35.36 -34.59 14.49
C ALA A 466 34.80 -33.17 14.46
N LEU A 467 33.77 -32.90 13.65
CA LEU A 467 33.06 -31.62 13.60
C LEU A 467 32.26 -31.39 14.87
N GLN A 468 31.60 -32.42 15.41
CA GLN A 468 30.85 -32.33 16.66
C GLN A 468 31.79 -32.11 17.86
N SER A 469 32.92 -32.81 17.92
CA SER A 469 33.99 -32.55 18.89
C SER A 469 34.63 -31.16 18.72
N SER A 470 34.77 -30.69 17.48
CA SER A 470 35.25 -29.33 17.18
C SER A 470 34.24 -28.25 17.62
N ILE A 471 32.94 -28.49 17.43
CA ILE A 471 31.86 -27.60 17.87
C ILE A 471 31.80 -27.58 19.40
N GLU A 472 31.97 -28.72 20.06
CA GLU A 472 32.00 -28.80 21.52
C GLU A 472 33.24 -28.13 22.12
N THR A 473 34.42 -28.34 21.54
CA THR A 473 35.65 -27.64 21.96
C THR A 473 35.60 -26.15 21.63
N LEU A 474 34.92 -25.72 20.56
CA LEU A 474 34.63 -24.31 20.26
C LEU A 474 33.64 -23.74 21.27
N ARG A 475 32.54 -24.42 21.59
CA ARG A 475 31.60 -24.02 22.64
C ARG A 475 32.29 -23.88 24.00
N ALA A 476 33.18 -24.81 24.35
CA ALA A 476 33.97 -24.75 25.58
C ALA A 476 34.95 -23.56 25.58
N ARG A 477 35.58 -23.26 24.44
CA ARG A 477 36.46 -22.08 24.28
C ARG A 477 35.68 -20.77 24.33
N VAL A 478 34.53 -20.70 23.67
CA VAL A 478 33.64 -19.53 23.70
C VAL A 478 33.15 -19.31 25.12
N LYS A 479 32.69 -20.35 25.83
CA LYS A 479 32.31 -20.25 27.25
C LYS A 479 33.47 -19.79 28.16
N LYS A 480 34.70 -20.28 27.95
CA LYS A 480 35.89 -19.80 28.66
C LYS A 480 36.27 -18.35 28.30
N SER A 481 35.99 -17.91 27.07
CA SER A 481 36.23 -16.54 26.60
C SER A 481 35.19 -15.57 27.19
N THR A 482 33.90 -15.92 27.19
CA THR A 482 32.85 -15.13 27.84
C THR A 482 32.99 -15.09 29.35
N GLN A 483 33.43 -16.18 30.00
CA GLN A 483 33.75 -16.16 31.44
C GLN A 483 34.98 -15.34 31.80
N LYS A 484 35.98 -15.20 30.91
CA LYS A 484 37.11 -14.28 31.11
C LYS A 484 36.72 -12.81 30.93
N SER A 485 35.64 -12.52 30.20
CA SER A 485 35.12 -11.15 30.00
C SER A 485 34.27 -10.65 31.17
N HIS A 486 33.58 -11.53 31.90
CA HIS A 486 32.70 -11.17 33.02
C HIS A 486 33.36 -11.11 34.42
N LYS A 487 34.68 -11.27 34.54
CA LYS A 487 35.43 -11.03 35.79
C LYS A 487 36.50 -9.95 35.57
N GLY A 488 36.02 -8.73 35.35
CA GLY A 488 36.86 -7.55 35.13
C GLY A 488 36.54 -6.39 36.07
N THR A 489 36.11 -6.64 37.31
CA THR A 489 36.13 -5.62 38.37
C THR A 489 36.52 -6.28 39.68
N VAL A 490 37.82 -6.32 39.98
CA VAL A 490 38.46 -6.05 41.29
C VAL A 490 39.98 -6.18 41.07
N VAL A 491 40.64 -5.03 41.09
CA VAL A 491 42.03 -4.71 41.50
C VAL A 491 43.08 -5.84 41.45
N ALA A 492 44.07 -5.69 40.57
CA ALA A 492 45.48 -5.94 40.90
C ALA A 492 46.41 -5.23 39.91
N ALA A 493 47.29 -4.41 40.46
CA ALA A 493 48.36 -3.75 39.77
C ALA A 493 49.45 -4.74 39.33
N SER A 494 50.18 -4.31 38.29
CA SER A 494 51.61 -4.59 38.03
C SER A 494 52.00 -5.77 37.14
N GLN A 495 52.86 -5.40 36.17
CA GLN A 495 53.94 -6.16 35.52
C GLN A 495 53.67 -6.84 34.17
N LYS A 496 54.05 -6.09 33.12
CA LYS A 496 55.21 -6.38 32.24
C LYS A 496 55.35 -7.84 31.74
N LYS A 497 55.15 -8.07 30.44
CA LYS A 497 56.21 -8.09 29.41
C LYS A 497 55.69 -8.58 28.05
N GLN A 498 56.24 -7.92 27.03
CA GLN A 498 56.35 -8.27 25.61
C GLN A 498 56.35 -9.77 25.29
N TYR A 499 55.63 -10.16 24.23
CA TYR A 499 55.88 -11.19 23.18
C TYR A 499 54.53 -11.37 22.48
N SER A 500 54.31 -11.34 21.16
CA SER A 500 55.14 -11.37 19.97
C SER A 500 54.27 -10.83 18.83
N LYS A 501 54.84 -10.00 17.94
CA LYS A 501 54.28 -9.65 16.64
C LYS A 501 53.91 -10.93 15.89
N LYS A 502 52.63 -11.28 15.82
CA LYS A 502 52.09 -12.03 14.69
C LYS A 502 51.33 -11.01 13.86
N ASN A 503 51.79 -10.81 12.63
CA ASN A 503 51.18 -9.90 11.66
C ASN A 503 49.68 -10.25 11.56
N LEU A 504 48.84 -9.41 12.18
CA LEU A 504 47.40 -9.44 11.99
C LEU A 504 47.20 -8.94 10.56
N ILE A 505 46.95 -9.87 9.63
CA ILE A 505 46.52 -9.53 8.27
C ILE A 505 45.29 -8.64 8.46
N GLN A 506 45.36 -7.38 8.02
CA GLN A 506 44.23 -6.46 8.11
C GLN A 506 43.06 -7.07 7.32
N ASP A 507 41.85 -7.00 7.86
CA ASP A 507 40.65 -7.52 7.19
C ASP A 507 40.52 -7.00 5.75
N THR A 508 41.01 -5.79 5.47
CA THR A 508 41.11 -5.24 4.10
C THR A 508 41.96 -6.09 3.15
N GLN A 509 43.09 -6.63 3.59
CA GLN A 509 43.91 -7.54 2.79
C GLN A 509 43.23 -8.89 2.60
N MET A 510 42.46 -9.36 3.60
CA MET A 510 41.70 -10.60 3.51
C MET A 510 40.48 -10.46 2.60
N SER A 511 39.78 -9.32 2.64
CA SER A 511 38.70 -8.95 1.72
C SER A 511 39.21 -8.75 0.29
N GLN A 512 40.39 -8.15 0.14
CA GLN A 512 41.02 -7.98 -1.18
C GLN A 512 41.43 -9.34 -1.76
N LEU A 513 41.95 -10.25 -0.92
CA LEU A 513 42.29 -11.61 -1.33
C LEU A 513 41.03 -12.42 -1.68
N GLN A 514 39.95 -12.32 -0.88
CA GLN A 514 38.64 -12.90 -1.19
C GLN A 514 38.04 -12.36 -2.49
N SER A 515 38.11 -11.04 -2.72
CA SER A 515 37.65 -10.40 -3.96
C SER A 515 38.46 -10.86 -5.17
N THR A 516 39.78 -10.94 -5.04
CA THR A 516 40.64 -11.46 -6.13
C THR A 516 40.38 -12.93 -6.41
N LEU A 517 40.12 -13.75 -5.39
CA LEU A 517 39.80 -15.17 -5.54
C LEU A 517 38.41 -15.37 -6.17
N ALA A 518 37.44 -14.53 -5.83
CA ALA A 518 36.13 -14.50 -6.47
C ALA A 518 36.21 -14.10 -7.95
N LYS A 519 37.00 -13.06 -8.28
CA LYS A 519 37.27 -12.68 -9.68
C LYS A 519 37.97 -13.78 -10.47
N LEU A 520 38.93 -14.48 -9.85
CA LEU A 520 39.65 -15.57 -10.50
C LEU A 520 38.76 -16.80 -10.72
N SER A 521 37.87 -17.10 -9.77
CA SER A 521 36.83 -18.13 -9.91
C SER A 521 35.87 -17.82 -11.07
N LEU A 522 35.39 -16.58 -11.16
CA LEU A 522 34.53 -16.14 -12.26
C LEU A 522 35.24 -16.24 -13.62
N MET A 523 36.49 -15.79 -13.70
CA MET A 523 37.30 -15.88 -14.92
C MET A 523 37.56 -17.33 -15.33
N ASN A 524 37.77 -18.23 -14.36
CA ASN A 524 37.99 -19.65 -14.63
C ASN A 524 36.70 -20.35 -15.10
N SER A 525 35.54 -19.95 -14.56
CA SER A 525 34.22 -20.38 -15.04
C SER A 525 33.99 -19.95 -16.50
N ASP A 526 34.28 -18.69 -16.84
CA ASP A 526 34.13 -18.20 -18.20
C ASP A 526 35.15 -18.80 -19.17
N ASN A 527 36.39 -19.02 -18.74
CA ASN A 527 37.38 -19.75 -19.53
C ASN A 527 36.95 -21.19 -19.76
N SER A 528 36.34 -21.86 -18.77
CA SER A 528 35.79 -23.21 -18.95
C SER A 528 34.65 -23.24 -19.98
N LYS A 529 33.77 -22.21 -20.00
CA LYS A 529 32.74 -22.08 -21.03
C LYS A 529 33.35 -21.86 -22.42
N LYS A 530 34.37 -20.99 -22.53
CA LYS A 530 35.08 -20.75 -23.79
C LYS A 530 35.80 -22.00 -24.30
N VAL A 531 36.46 -22.74 -23.42
CA VAL A 531 37.10 -24.02 -23.77
C VAL A 531 36.06 -25.03 -24.26
N LYS A 532 34.90 -25.15 -23.61
CA LYS A 532 33.81 -26.02 -24.08
C LYS A 532 33.30 -25.63 -25.47
N ILE A 533 33.22 -24.33 -25.77
CA ILE A 533 32.84 -23.84 -27.11
C ILE A 533 33.91 -24.25 -28.14
N VAL A 534 35.20 -24.04 -27.83
CA VAL A 534 36.31 -24.44 -28.70
C VAL A 534 36.36 -25.96 -28.90
N GLU A 535 36.19 -26.76 -27.85
CA GLU A 535 36.11 -28.23 -27.93
C GLU A 535 34.91 -28.68 -28.78
N SER A 536 33.76 -28.02 -28.66
CA SER A 536 32.58 -28.34 -29.48
C SER A 536 32.79 -27.99 -30.95
N ALA A 537 33.52 -26.91 -31.25
CA ALA A 537 33.87 -26.50 -32.60
C ALA A 537 34.97 -27.40 -33.22
N LEU A 538 35.94 -27.85 -32.41
CA LEU A 538 36.95 -28.81 -32.86
C LEU A 538 36.35 -30.18 -33.12
N LYS A 539 35.44 -30.66 -32.26
CA LYS A 539 34.72 -31.92 -32.48
C LYS A 539 33.84 -31.89 -33.73
N SER A 540 33.17 -30.77 -34.02
CA SER A 540 32.37 -30.64 -35.25
C SER A 540 33.24 -30.58 -36.51
N GLN A 541 34.44 -29.99 -36.41
CA GLN A 541 35.41 -29.97 -37.51
C GLN A 541 36.09 -31.33 -37.73
N GLU A 542 36.46 -32.06 -36.68
CA GLU A 542 36.99 -33.44 -36.77
C GLU A 542 35.95 -34.41 -37.36
N SER A 543 34.66 -34.25 -37.03
CA SER A 543 33.57 -35.03 -37.63
C SER A 543 33.26 -34.70 -39.10
N SER A 544 33.85 -33.62 -39.64
CA SER A 544 33.73 -33.23 -41.04
C SER A 544 34.94 -33.67 -41.91
N PHE A 545 35.99 -34.22 -41.28
CA PHE A 545 37.21 -34.71 -41.96
C PHE A 545 37.38 -36.25 -41.91
N MET A 546 36.43 -36.98 -41.32
CA MET A 546 36.19 -38.41 -41.58
C MET A 546 35.02 -38.57 -42.54
#